data_AF-P85124-F1
#
_entry.id   AF-P85124-F1
#
_cell.length_a   1.000
_cell.length_b   1.000
_cell.length_c   1.000
_cell.angle_alpha   90.00
_cell.angle_beta   90.00
_cell.angle_gamma   90.00
#
_symmetry.space_group_name_H-M   'P 1'
#
loop_
_entity.id
_entity.type
_entity.pdbx_description
1 polymer ?
#
loop_
_entity_poly.entity_id
_entity_poly.type
_entity_poly.pdbx_seq_one_letter_code
_entity_poly.pdbx_strand_id
1 'polypeptide(L)' 'QVRKYCPKVGYCSSKCSKADVWSLSSDCKFYCCLPPGWK' A
#
# COMPACT_ATOMS: atom_id res chain seq x y z
N GLN A 1 -5.13 6.74 -4.38
CA GLN A 1 -5.51 7.43 -3.12
C GLN A 1 -4.25 7.68 -2.30
N VAL A 2 -4.17 8.83 -1.61
CA VAL A 2 -3.13 9.09 -0.62
C VAL A 2 -3.71 8.78 0.76
N ARG A 3 -3.14 7.80 1.46
CA ARG A 3 -3.49 7.41 2.83
C ARG A 3 -2.54 8.08 3.81
N LYS A 4 -3.03 8.34 5.03
CA LYS A 4 -2.18 8.82 6.13
C LYS A 4 -1.18 7.76 6.60
N TYR A 5 -1.60 6.49 6.58
CA TYR A 5 -0.79 5.37 7.03
C TYR A 5 -1.08 4.12 6.20
N CYS A 6 -0.09 3.24 6.13
CA CYS A 6 -0.16 1.95 5.48
C CYS A 6 -0.71 0.95 6.50
N PRO A 7 -1.90 0.38 6.26
CA PRO A 7 -2.45 -0.64 7.14
C PRO A 7 -1.46 -1.79 7.34
N LYS A 8 -1.42 -2.38 8.53
CA LYS A 8 -0.50 -3.49 8.86
C LYS A 8 -0.62 -4.73 7.95
N VAL A 9 -1.79 -4.92 7.33
CA VAL A 9 -2.04 -5.98 6.34
C VAL A 9 -1.32 -5.73 5.01
N GLY A 10 -0.97 -4.47 4.74
CA GLY A 10 -0.20 -4.06 3.59
C GLY A 10 1.28 -3.99 3.93
N TYR A 11 2.08 -3.76 2.90
CA TYR A 11 3.52 -3.62 3.03
C TYR A 11 4.01 -2.42 2.21
N CYS A 12 5.00 -1.71 2.73
CA CYS A 12 5.64 -0.62 2.00
C CYS A 12 6.62 -1.19 0.96
N SER A 13 6.45 -0.83 -0.31
CA SER A 13 7.37 -1.20 -1.38
C SER A 13 7.42 -0.14 -2.47
N SER A 14 8.54 -0.04 -3.18
CA SER A 14 8.66 0.77 -4.40
C SER A 14 7.85 0.20 -5.57
N LYS A 15 7.45 -1.06 -5.49
CA LYS A 15 6.59 -1.73 -6.47
C LYS A 15 5.70 -2.75 -5.77
N CYS A 16 4.41 -2.66 -6.01
CA CYS A 16 3.44 -3.65 -5.52
C CYS A 16 3.37 -4.84 -6.48
N SER A 17 2.98 -6.01 -5.95
CA SER A 17 2.63 -7.15 -6.80
C SER A 17 1.47 -6.78 -7.71
N LYS A 18 1.37 -7.40 -8.89
CA LYS A 18 0.30 -7.10 -9.87
C LYS A 18 -1.11 -7.27 -9.30
N ALA A 19 -1.27 -8.15 -8.32
CA ALA A 19 -2.55 -8.40 -7.66
C ALA A 19 -2.87 -7.35 -6.58
N ASP A 20 -1.87 -6.65 -6.06
CA ASP A 20 -2.04 -5.72 -4.95
C ASP A 20 -2.48 -4.34 -5.43
N VAL A 21 -3.32 -3.70 -4.63
CA VAL A 21 -3.71 -2.31 -4.82
C VAL A 21 -2.65 -1.42 -4.19
N TRP A 22 -2.00 -0.61 -5.02
CA TRP A 22 -1.05 0.38 -4.54
C TRP A 22 -1.78 1.64 -4.08
N SER A 23 -1.30 2.22 -2.98
CA SER A 23 -1.72 3.53 -2.46
C SER A 23 -0.49 4.30 -2.04
N LEU A 24 -0.51 5.62 -2.20
CA LEU A 24 0.51 6.47 -1.58
C LEU A 24 0.23 6.53 -0.09
N SER A 25 1.25 6.39 0.75
CA SER A 25 1.07 6.50 2.20
C SER A 25 2.15 7.36 2.82
N SER A 26 1.80 8.23 3.76
CA SER A 26 2.76 9.17 4.37
C SER A 26 3.81 8.48 5.25
N ASP A 27 3.51 7.28 5.75
CA ASP A 27 4.42 6.44 6.53
C ASP A 27 5.25 5.47 5.67
N CYS A 28 4.90 5.32 4.39
CA CYS A 28 5.71 4.60 3.42
C CYS A 28 6.52 5.60 2.61
N LYS A 29 7.85 5.45 2.60
CA LYS A 29 8.73 6.23 1.70
C LYS A 29 8.39 6.04 0.21
N PHE A 30 7.65 5.00 -0.13
CA PHE A 30 7.24 4.63 -1.47
C PHE A 30 5.71 4.43 -1.55
N TYR A 31 5.25 3.27 -2.01
CA TYR A 31 3.84 2.89 -2.07
C TYR A 31 3.51 1.92 -0.93
N CYS A 32 2.31 2.06 -0.40
CA CYS A 32 1.68 1.04 0.42
C CYS A 32 0.94 0.07 -0.50
N CYS A 33 1.35 -1.19 -0.46
CA CYS A 33 0.78 -2.28 -1.24
C CYS A 33 -0.22 -3.04 -0.39
N LEU A 34 -1.48 -3.11 -0.83
CA LEU A 34 -2.55 -3.78 -0.11
C LEU A 34 -3.03 -5.00 -0.89
N PRO A 35 -3.19 -6.16 -0.23
CA PRO A 35 -3.69 -7.35 -0.90
C PRO A 35 -5.10 -7.11 -1.48
N PRO A 36 -5.41 -7.70 -2.65
CA PRO A 36 -6.71 -7.57 -3.28
C PRO A 36 -7.79 -8.13 -2.36
N GLY A 37 -8.90 -7.40 -2.25
CA GLY A 37 -10.00 -7.74 -1.33
C GLY A 37 -9.92 -7.04 0.03
N TRP A 38 -8.84 -6.30 0.29
CA TRP A 38 -8.79 -5.44 1.47
C TRP A 38 -9.64 -4.17 1.27
N LYS A 39 -10.71 -4.05 2.06
CA LYS A 39 -11.64 -2.90 2.06
C LYS A 39 -11.35 -1.99 3.25
#